data_AF-A0A914FHN2-F1
#
_entry.id   AF-A0A914FHN2-F1
#
_cell.length_a   1.000
_cell.length_b   1.000
_cell.length_c   1.000
_cell.angle_alpha   90.00
_cell.angle_beta   90.00
_cell.angle_gamma   90.00
#
_symmetry.space_group_name_H-M   'P 1'
#
loop_
_entity.id
_entity.type
_entity.pdbx_description
1 polymer ?
#
loop_
_entity_poly.entity_id
_entity_poly.type
_entity_poly.pdbx_seq_one_letter_code
_entity_poly.pdbx_strand_id
1 'polypeptide(L)'
;MILFRRRAKLRRMPNSLVREKKTDEAIAFELVDSSGFMNHLFTLPEHRNKGIGYAVETDLCIKLIREGIVPFKDVETFNKSVLAASEKSKYWTRWNSANDEPILVTFHKHVFKTPN
;
A
#
# COMPACT_ATOMS: atom_id res chain seq x y z
N MET A 1 -22.64 -6.14 6.94
CA MET A 1 -22.27 -5.56 5.62
C MET A 1 -20.77 -5.17 5.48
N ILE A 2 -20.02 -4.91 6.57
CA ILE A 2 -18.58 -4.52 6.50
C ILE A 2 -17.64 -5.71 6.17
N LEU A 3 -17.93 -6.91 6.68
CA LEU A 3 -17.13 -8.12 6.43
C LEU A 3 -17.15 -8.58 4.96
N PHE A 4 -18.26 -8.40 4.25
CA PHE A 4 -18.40 -8.82 2.85
C PHE A 4 -17.46 -8.03 1.93
N ARG A 5 -17.34 -6.71 2.16
CA ARG A 5 -16.44 -5.84 1.38
C ARG A 5 -14.97 -6.22 1.55
N ARG A 6 -14.55 -6.64 2.76
CA ARG A 6 -13.15 -7.04 3.04
C ARG A 6 -12.77 -8.36 2.34
N ARG A 7 -13.63 -9.38 2.41
CA ARG A 7 -13.41 -10.66 1.70
C ARG A 7 -13.45 -10.48 0.18
N ALA A 8 -14.35 -9.65 -0.33
CA ALA A 8 -14.43 -9.36 -1.76
C ALA A 8 -13.15 -8.68 -2.28
N LYS A 9 -12.58 -7.71 -1.54
CA LYS A 9 -11.28 -7.10 -1.87
C LYS A 9 -10.18 -8.16 -2.00
N LEU A 10 -10.02 -9.02 -0.98
CA LEU A 10 -9.00 -10.08 -1.01
C LEU A 10 -9.16 -11.07 -2.18
N ARG A 11 -10.40 -11.34 -2.60
CA ARG A 11 -10.68 -12.27 -3.70
C ARG A 11 -10.59 -11.67 -5.10
N ARG A 12 -10.79 -10.36 -5.23
CA ARG A 12 -10.99 -9.70 -6.54
C ARG A 12 -9.94 -8.66 -6.87
N MET A 13 -9.26 -8.11 -5.86
CA MET A 13 -8.20 -7.13 -6.06
C MET A 13 -6.84 -7.81 -5.96
N PRO A 14 -5.86 -7.37 -6.76
CA PRO A 14 -4.47 -7.78 -6.58
C PRO A 14 -4.03 -7.57 -5.14
N ASN A 15 -3.33 -8.57 -4.61
CA ASN A 15 -2.73 -8.53 -3.28
C ASN A 15 -1.53 -9.48 -3.24
N SER A 16 -0.65 -9.22 -2.28
CA SER A 16 0.54 -10.01 -2.01
C SER A 16 0.64 -10.30 -0.52
N LEU A 17 1.07 -11.52 -0.21
CA LEU A 17 1.12 -12.06 1.14
C LEU A 17 2.38 -12.92 1.26
N VAL A 18 3.13 -12.73 2.35
CA VAL A 18 4.20 -13.64 2.76
C VAL A 18 3.74 -14.39 4.00
N ARG A 19 3.92 -15.71 3.98
CA ARG A 19 3.68 -16.59 5.12
C ARG A 19 4.99 -17.12 5.68
N GLU A 20 5.06 -17.25 7.00
CA GLU A 20 6.17 -17.95 7.64
C GLU A 20 6.04 -19.45 7.40
N LYS A 21 7.10 -20.08 6.88
CA LYS A 21 7.09 -21.49 6.49
C LYS A 21 6.77 -22.47 7.64
N LYS A 22 7.14 -22.12 8.88
CA LYS A 22 6.99 -23.02 10.05
C LYS A 22 5.58 -22.99 10.64
N THR A 23 4.98 -21.80 10.69
CA THR A 23 3.70 -21.55 11.38
C THR A 23 2.54 -21.40 10.39
N ASP A 24 2.83 -21.18 9.11
CA ASP A 24 1.89 -20.79 8.05
C ASP A 24 1.18 -19.44 8.31
N GLU A 25 1.66 -18.67 9.29
CA GLU A 25 1.08 -17.38 9.64
C GLU A 25 1.44 -16.30 8.63
N ALA A 26 0.49 -15.39 8.39
CA ALA A 26 0.68 -14.23 7.54
C ALA A 26 1.56 -13.19 8.22
N ILE A 27 2.80 -13.00 7.74
CA ILE A 27 3.78 -12.11 8.39
C ILE A 27 3.96 -10.76 7.69
N ALA A 28 3.57 -10.66 6.43
CA ALA A 28 3.55 -9.40 5.69
C ALA A 28 2.56 -9.45 4.53
N PHE A 29 1.97 -8.31 4.20
CA PHE A 29 0.99 -8.20 3.13
C PHE A 29 0.90 -6.78 2.59
N GLU A 30 0.37 -6.66 1.39
CA GLU A 30 -0.03 -5.42 0.75
C GLU A 30 -1.22 -5.69 -0.17
N LEU A 31 -2.10 -4.70 -0.31
CA LEU A 31 -3.33 -4.83 -1.07
C LEU A 31 -3.48 -3.65 -2.04
N VAL A 32 -4.35 -3.84 -3.01
CA VAL A 32 -4.85 -2.77 -3.87
C VAL A 32 -6.30 -2.48 -3.47
N ASP A 33 -6.67 -1.21 -3.33
CA ASP A 33 -8.09 -0.86 -3.17
C ASP A 33 -8.84 -0.71 -4.50
N SER A 34 -10.14 -0.48 -4.39
CA SER A 34 -11.03 -0.31 -5.54
C SER A 34 -10.70 0.89 -6.42
N SER A 35 -9.88 1.83 -5.94
CA SER A 35 -9.43 3.00 -6.69
C SER A 35 -8.06 2.77 -7.33
N GLY A 36 -7.48 1.58 -7.18
CA GLY A 36 -6.19 1.20 -7.76
C GLY A 36 -4.98 1.55 -6.88
N PHE A 37 -5.18 2.14 -5.70
CA PHE A 37 -4.07 2.50 -4.82
C PHE A 37 -3.48 1.26 -4.19
N MET A 38 -2.15 1.12 -4.27
CA MET A 38 -1.42 0.21 -3.41
C MET A 38 -1.46 0.76 -1.99
N ASN A 39 -2.00 -0.04 -1.07
CA ASN A 39 -2.18 0.35 0.31
C ASN A 39 -2.04 -0.83 1.28
N HIS A 40 -2.07 -0.50 2.56
CA HIS A 40 -1.97 -1.48 3.65
C HIS A 40 -0.68 -2.33 3.61
N LEU A 41 0.43 -1.80 3.07
CA LEU A 41 1.73 -2.44 3.21
C LEU A 41 2.08 -2.58 4.69
N PHE A 42 2.18 -3.81 5.14
CA PHE A 42 2.46 -4.09 6.54
C PHE A 42 3.37 -5.31 6.68
N THR A 43 4.25 -5.25 7.67
CA THR A 43 5.07 -6.38 8.13
C THR A 43 5.00 -6.40 9.64
N LEU A 44 4.73 -7.59 10.20
CA LEU A 44 4.70 -7.80 11.64
C LEU A 44 6.03 -7.33 12.27
N PRO A 45 6.00 -6.60 13.40
CA PRO A 45 7.20 -6.00 14.01
C PRO A 45 8.41 -6.92 14.14
N GLU A 46 8.19 -8.15 14.60
CA GLU A 46 9.16 -9.23 14.81
C GLU A 46 9.78 -9.77 13.49
N HIS A 47 9.15 -9.47 12.35
CA HIS A 47 9.63 -9.81 11.01
C HIS A 47 10.19 -8.61 10.23
N ARG A 48 10.28 -7.42 10.81
CA ARG A 48 10.83 -6.21 10.14
C ARG A 48 12.34 -6.26 9.97
N ASN A 49 12.86 -5.34 9.15
CA ASN A 49 14.29 -5.19 8.81
C ASN A 49 14.92 -6.41 8.11
N LYS A 50 14.09 -7.31 7.56
CA LYS A 50 14.51 -8.51 6.80
C LYS A 50 14.25 -8.38 5.29
N GLY A 51 13.92 -7.19 4.80
CA GLY A 51 13.54 -6.95 3.41
C GLY A 51 12.16 -7.45 2.99
N ILE A 52 11.37 -8.00 3.92
CA ILE A 52 10.08 -8.66 3.61
C ILE A 52 9.04 -7.68 3.05
N GLY A 53 8.91 -6.49 3.64
CA GLY A 53 7.98 -5.47 3.12
C GLY A 53 8.30 -5.07 1.68
N TYR A 54 9.58 -4.91 1.36
CA TYR A 54 10.03 -4.62 0.01
C TYR A 54 9.72 -5.77 -0.96
N ALA A 55 9.90 -7.03 -0.52
CA ALA A 55 9.58 -8.20 -1.33
C ALA A 55 8.08 -8.30 -1.64
N VAL A 56 7.22 -8.04 -0.65
CA VAL A 56 5.76 -8.00 -0.82
C VAL A 56 5.35 -6.91 -1.80
N GLU A 57 5.89 -5.69 -1.65
CA GLU A 57 5.60 -4.56 -2.53
C GLU A 57 6.05 -4.83 -3.97
N THR A 58 7.24 -5.40 -4.14
CA THR A 58 7.77 -5.76 -5.46
C THR A 58 6.90 -6.80 -6.16
N ASP A 59 6.48 -7.85 -5.43
CA ASP A 59 5.58 -8.87 -5.99
C ASP A 59 4.23 -8.27 -6.41
N LEU A 60 3.67 -7.36 -5.62
CA LEU A 60 2.42 -6.69 -5.96
C LEU A 60 2.58 -5.78 -7.19
N CYS A 61 3.66 -5.00 -7.28
CA CYS A 61 3.99 -4.22 -8.47
C CYS A 61 4.09 -5.10 -9.72
N ILE A 62 4.76 -6.26 -9.64
CA ILE A 62 4.89 -7.18 -10.77
C ILE A 62 3.51 -7.69 -11.22
N LYS A 63 2.62 -8.04 -10.27
CA LYS A 63 1.24 -8.45 -10.57
C LYS A 63 0.48 -7.33 -11.28
N LEU A 64 0.57 -6.10 -10.79
CA LEU A 64 -0.09 -4.95 -11.40
C LEU A 64 0.41 -4.67 -12.82
N ILE A 65 1.73 -4.67 -13.02
CA ILE A 65 2.34 -4.43 -14.34
C ILE A 65 1.89 -5.49 -15.36
N ARG A 66 1.77 -6.76 -14.94
CA ARG A 66 1.28 -7.85 -15.81
C ARG A 66 -0.18 -7.65 -16.26
N GLU A 67 -0.98 -6.98 -15.44
CA GLU A 67 -2.37 -6.61 -15.77
C GLU A 67 -2.45 -5.27 -16.53
N GLY A 68 -1.32 -4.67 -16.92
CA GLY A 68 -1.28 -3.37 -17.60
C GLY A 68 -1.59 -2.18 -16.70
N ILE A 69 -1.50 -2.34 -15.37
CA ILE A 69 -1.74 -1.29 -14.38
C ILE A 69 -0.41 -0.69 -13.95
N VAL A 70 -0.30 0.64 -13.98
CA VAL A 70 0.85 1.38 -13.44
C VAL A 70 0.78 1.36 -11.91
N PRO A 71 1.76 0.76 -11.20
CA PRO A 71 1.77 0.77 -9.75
C PRO A 71 1.99 2.17 -9.22
N PHE A 72 1.20 2.59 -8.24
CA PHE A 72 1.40 3.84 -7.51
C PHE A 72 0.92 3.69 -6.06
N LYS A 73 1.48 4.53 -5.19
CA LYS A 73 1.15 4.57 -3.76
C LYS A 73 1.25 6.00 -3.25
N ASP A 74 0.51 6.25 -2.18
CA ASP A 74 0.71 7.43 -1.35
C ASP A 74 1.63 7.08 -0.17
N VAL A 75 2.46 8.03 0.23
CA VAL A 75 3.30 7.89 1.42
C VAL A 75 2.90 8.97 2.41
N GLU A 76 2.50 8.54 3.61
CA GLU A 76 2.14 9.44 4.70
C GLU A 76 3.28 10.42 5.01
N THR A 77 2.96 11.72 4.99
CA THR A 77 3.97 12.80 5.11
C THR A 77 4.67 12.80 6.48
N PHE A 78 4.02 12.26 7.52
CA PHE A 78 4.60 12.08 8.85
C PHE A 78 5.46 10.81 8.98
N ASN A 79 5.33 9.83 8.08
CA ASN A 79 6.13 8.61 8.10
C ASN A 79 7.48 8.83 7.43
N LYS A 80 8.36 9.57 8.12
CA LYS A 80 9.67 10.01 7.60
C LYS A 80 10.55 8.87 7.12
N SER A 81 10.46 7.71 7.78
CA SER A 81 11.23 6.52 7.40
C SER A 81 10.82 5.99 6.04
N VAL A 82 9.52 5.79 5.82
CA VAL A 82 9.00 5.29 4.53
C VAL A 82 9.18 6.33 3.43
N LEU A 83 8.99 7.61 3.74
CA LEU A 83 9.23 8.70 2.79
C LEU A 83 10.69 8.71 2.33
N ALA A 84 11.65 8.74 3.27
CA ALA A 84 13.07 8.72 2.93
C ALA A 84 13.50 7.46 2.17
N ALA A 85 12.92 6.30 2.49
CA ALA A 85 13.17 5.06 1.76
C ALA A 85 12.60 5.10 0.33
N SER A 86 11.42 5.70 0.15
CA SER A 86 10.77 5.81 -1.17
C SER A 86 11.52 6.75 -2.09
N GLU A 87 12.00 7.90 -1.58
CA GLU A 87 12.81 8.87 -2.34
C GLU A 87 14.17 8.31 -2.77
N LYS A 88 14.77 7.42 -1.96
CA LYS A 88 16.03 6.76 -2.28
C LYS A 88 15.88 5.55 -3.20
N SER A 89 14.64 5.12 -3.46
CA SER A 89 14.39 3.94 -4.27
C SER A 89 14.73 4.21 -5.73
N LYS A 90 15.47 3.30 -6.37
CA LYS A 90 15.66 3.32 -7.82
C LYS A 90 14.43 2.85 -8.61
N TYR A 91 13.42 2.33 -7.93
CA TYR A 91 12.20 1.76 -8.54
C TYR A 91 10.99 2.67 -8.42
N TRP A 92 11.01 3.63 -7.49
CA TRP A 92 9.92 4.58 -7.30
C TRP A 92 10.35 5.95 -7.81
N THR A 93 9.43 6.63 -8.47
CA THR A 93 9.56 8.05 -8.79
C THR A 93 8.48 8.80 -8.05
N ARG A 94 8.79 10.02 -7.62
CA ARG A 94 7.79 10.89 -6.99
C ARG A 94 7.04 11.65 -8.06
N TRP A 95 5.72 11.70 -7.91
CA TRP A 95 4.91 12.57 -8.76
C TRP A 95 5.00 14.02 -8.24
N ASN A 96 5.60 14.88 -9.06
CA ASN A 96 5.74 16.31 -8.79
C ASN A 96 4.83 17.14 -9.71
N SER A 97 4.45 18.32 -9.23
CA SER A 97 3.78 19.36 -9.99
C SER A 97 4.73 19.99 -11.03
N ALA A 98 4.21 20.90 -11.85
CA ALA A 98 5.02 21.66 -12.81
C ALA A 98 6.13 22.51 -12.15
N ASN A 99 5.98 22.81 -10.85
CA ASN A 99 6.95 23.59 -10.06
C ASN A 99 7.89 22.70 -9.24
N ASP A 100 7.95 21.39 -9.53
CA ASP A 100 8.74 20.39 -8.81
C ASP A 100 8.30 20.13 -7.34
N GLU A 101 7.08 20.54 -6.98
CA GLU A 101 6.52 20.28 -5.65
C GLU A 101 5.82 18.91 -5.59
N PRO A 102 5.89 18.17 -4.47
CA PRO A 102 5.21 16.89 -4.34
C PRO A 102 3.69 17.05 -4.43
N ILE A 103 3.03 16.19 -5.21
CA ILE A 103 1.57 16.10 -5.22
C ILE A 103 1.09 15.52 -3.89
N LEU A 104 0.19 16.22 -3.20
CA LEU A 104 -0.37 15.81 -1.92
C LEU A 104 -1.83 15.37 -2.06
N VAL A 105 -2.13 14.16 -1.60
CA VAL A 105 -3.51 13.66 -1.48
C VAL A 105 -4.02 13.97 -0.07
N THR A 106 -5.04 14.82 0.03
CA THR A 106 -5.62 15.22 1.32
C THR A 106 -6.96 14.52 1.58
N PHE A 107 -7.07 13.88 2.75
CA PHE A 107 -8.32 13.24 3.19
C PHE A 107 -9.05 14.14 4.19
N HIS A 108 -10.22 14.64 3.79
CA HIS A 108 -11.07 15.46 4.65
C HIS A 108 -12.18 14.61 5.27
N LYS A 109 -12.27 14.61 6.61
CA LYS A 109 -13.39 13.98 7.32
C LYS A 109 -14.59 14.92 7.28
N HIS A 110 -15.61 14.54 6.51
CA HIS A 110 -16.92 15.18 6.60
C HIS A 110 -17.70 14.56 7.77
N VAL A 111 -18.06 15.39 8.74
CA VAL A 111 -18.97 15.01 9.84
C VAL A 111 -20.35 15.53 9.51
N PHE A 112 -21.24 14.64 9.07
CA PHE A 112 -22.65 14.99 8.92
C PHE A 112 -23.29 15.06 10.30
N LYS A 113 -23.78 16.24 10.70
CA LYS A 113 -24.68 16.36 11.84
C LYS A 113 -26.05 15.89 11.39
N THR A 114 -26.58 14.83 12.00
CA THR A 114 -27.98 14.48 11.84
C THR A 114 -28.85 15.59 12.45
N PRO A 115 -29.92 16.04 11.78
CA PRO A 115 -30.90 16.92 12.39
C PRO A 115 -31.50 16.24 13.63
N ASN A 116 -31.75 17.02 14.68
CA ASN A 116 -32.47 16.59 15.88
C ASN A 116 -33.94 16.28 15.58
#